data_AF-A0A5D2IB19-F1
#
_entry.id   AF-A0A5D2IB19-F1
#
_cell.length_a   1.000
_cell.length_b   1.000
_cell.length_c   1.000
_cell.angle_alpha   90.00
_cell.angle_beta   90.00
_cell.angle_gamma   90.00
#
_symmetry.space_group_name_H-M   'P 1'
#
loop_
_entity.id
_entity.type
_entity.pdbx_description
1 polymer ?
#
loop_
_entity_poly.entity_id
_entity_poly.type
_entity_poly.pdbx_seq_one_letter_code
_entity_poly.pdbx_strand_id
1 'polypeptide(L)'
;MMLEHARVKSKKQAPNLKHPLVCIDVIEEGLVHGPRAALWKESKALHELRQSDTCRSLVYFFARQRTSKVPGITDMRLIPRKVDTFAVVGGGILGSSIATALILSNYSVILKELDEKALLTGIERVKVNLQDHVKQGKLAEVKLDKILSLCKGVLHYEGFREVDMVIEAVMEIFLYSRGSLLSLKVIAHHTAYLLAVLP
;
A
#
# COMPACT_ATOMS: atom_id res chain seq x y z
N MET A 1 -21.99 27.44 11.82
CA MET A 1 -21.14 26.59 12.68
C MET A 1 -20.50 25.43 11.92
N MET A 2 -21.22 24.55 11.21
CA MET A 2 -20.60 23.40 10.50
C MET A 2 -19.66 23.77 9.34
N LEU A 3 -20.01 24.74 8.50
CA LEU A 3 -19.15 25.14 7.35
C LEU A 3 -17.81 25.72 7.81
N GLU A 4 -17.81 26.51 8.89
CA GLU A 4 -16.58 27.08 9.46
C GLU A 4 -15.63 25.99 9.96
N HIS A 5 -16.16 24.97 10.65
CA HIS A 5 -15.37 23.80 11.04
C HIS A 5 -14.82 23.05 9.83
N ALA A 6 -15.58 22.93 8.73
CA ALA A 6 -15.13 22.31 7.50
C ALA A 6 -13.98 23.11 6.85
N ARG A 7 -14.04 24.45 6.85
CA ARG A 7 -12.98 25.32 6.33
C ARG A 7 -11.68 25.14 7.12
N VAL A 8 -11.76 25.19 8.45
CA VAL A 8 -10.60 24.99 9.34
C VAL A 8 -9.99 23.60 9.14
N LYS A 9 -10.81 22.55 9.08
CA LYS A 9 -10.35 21.18 8.83
C LYS A 9 -9.67 21.05 7.47
N SER A 10 -10.28 21.61 6.42
CA SER A 10 -9.73 21.57 5.08
C SER A 10 -8.38 22.27 4.97
N LYS A 11 -8.25 23.46 5.58
CA LYS A 11 -7.00 24.23 5.59
C LYS A 11 -5.89 23.50 6.36
N LYS A 12 -6.24 22.77 7.42
CA LYS A 12 -5.30 21.93 8.19
C LYS A 12 -4.83 20.70 7.39
N GLN A 13 -5.71 20.07 6.63
CA GLN A 13 -5.38 18.87 5.85
C GLN A 13 -4.57 19.18 4.58
N ALA A 14 -4.92 20.26 3.88
CA ALA A 14 -4.31 20.61 2.61
C ALA A 14 -4.15 22.13 2.47
N PRO A 15 -3.15 22.74 3.12
CA PRO A 15 -2.97 24.19 3.12
C PRO A 15 -2.66 24.75 1.73
N ASN A 16 -2.07 23.94 0.84
CA ASN A 16 -1.68 24.36 -0.50
C ASN A 16 -2.80 24.20 -1.56
N LEU A 17 -3.93 23.59 -1.19
CA LEU A 17 -5.03 23.34 -2.11
C LEU A 17 -6.14 24.36 -1.92
N LYS A 18 -6.49 25.06 -3.01
CA LYS A 18 -7.55 26.08 -3.01
C LYS A 18 -8.94 25.49 -3.28
N HIS A 19 -9.01 24.47 -4.14
CA HIS A 19 -10.28 23.88 -4.58
C HIS A 19 -11.20 23.38 -3.44
N PRO A 20 -10.71 22.82 -2.31
CA PRO A 20 -11.61 22.39 -1.24
C PRO A 20 -12.35 23.55 -0.56
N LEU A 21 -11.70 24.71 -0.41
CA LEU A 21 -12.33 25.90 0.19
C LEU A 21 -13.37 26.50 -0.77
N VAL A 22 -13.05 26.54 -2.05
CA VAL A 22 -13.97 26.99 -3.10
C VAL A 22 -15.22 26.10 -3.18
N CYS A 23 -15.08 24.78 -3.01
CA CYS A 23 -16.24 23.89 -2.90
C CYS A 23 -17.14 24.27 -1.71
N ILE A 24 -16.56 24.62 -0.56
CA ILE A 24 -17.34 25.06 0.61
C ILE A 24 -18.06 26.39 0.31
N ASP A 25 -17.41 27.33 -0.39
CA ASP A 25 -18.03 28.61 -0.80
C ASP A 25 -19.25 28.41 -1.71
N VAL A 26 -19.19 27.43 -2.62
CA VAL A 26 -20.30 27.09 -3.52
C VAL A 26 -21.46 26.46 -2.74
N ILE A 27 -21.16 25.58 -1.79
CA ILE A 27 -22.18 24.96 -0.93
C ILE A 27 -22.86 26.02 -0.05
N GLU A 28 -22.09 26.93 0.54
CA GLU A 28 -22.62 28.04 1.33
C GLU A 28 -23.56 28.92 0.50
N GLU A 29 -23.19 29.22 -0.75
CA GLU A 29 -24.05 29.96 -1.67
C GLU A 29 -25.40 29.28 -1.90
N GLY A 30 -25.39 27.96 -2.08
CA GLY A 30 -26.61 27.17 -2.28
C GLY A 30 -27.52 27.16 -1.05
N LEU A 31 -26.92 27.17 0.14
CA LEU A 31 -27.67 27.21 1.40
C LEU A 31 -28.28 28.59 1.68
N VAL A 32 -27.58 29.67 1.32
CA VAL A 32 -28.04 31.05 1.60
C VAL A 32 -28.95 31.59 0.50
N HIS A 33 -28.60 31.38 -0.77
CA HIS A 33 -29.26 32.02 -1.92
C HIS A 33 -30.00 31.03 -2.83
N GLY A 34 -30.03 29.75 -2.45
CA GLY A 34 -30.75 28.70 -3.16
C GLY A 34 -29.94 28.04 -4.29
N PRO A 35 -30.47 26.94 -4.85
CA PRO A 35 -29.71 26.05 -5.73
C PRO A 35 -29.26 26.71 -7.04
N ARG A 36 -30.08 27.63 -7.59
CA ARG A 36 -29.77 28.30 -8.85
C ARG A 36 -28.58 29.26 -8.71
N ALA A 37 -28.46 29.96 -7.57
CA ALA A 37 -27.31 30.81 -7.28
C ALA A 37 -26.03 29.98 -7.10
N ALA A 38 -26.13 28.84 -6.42
CA ALA A 38 -25.02 27.88 -6.29
C ALA A 38 -24.49 27.39 -7.64
N LEU A 39 -25.36 26.98 -8.56
CA LEU A 39 -24.94 26.50 -9.89
C LEU A 39 -24.18 27.56 -10.69
N TRP A 40 -24.60 28.82 -10.60
CA TRP A 40 -23.87 29.93 -11.24
C TRP A 40 -22.48 30.12 -10.63
N LYS A 41 -22.39 30.10 -9.29
CA LYS A 41 -21.11 30.20 -8.59
C LYS A 41 -20.20 29.01 -8.87
N GLU A 42 -20.76 27.80 -8.93
CA GLU A 42 -20.05 26.57 -9.29
C GLU A 42 -19.44 26.67 -10.69
N SER A 43 -20.24 27.08 -11.69
CA SER A 43 -19.78 27.21 -13.07
C SER A 43 -18.59 28.18 -13.18
N LYS A 44 -18.69 29.34 -12.52
CA LYS A 44 -17.62 30.35 -12.48
C LYS A 44 -16.36 29.80 -11.77
N ALA A 45 -16.54 29.24 -10.59
CA ALA A 45 -15.45 28.67 -9.78
C ALA A 45 -14.72 27.53 -10.51
N LEU A 46 -15.47 26.66 -11.20
CA LEU A 46 -14.91 25.56 -11.98
C LEU A 46 -14.04 26.09 -13.13
N HIS A 47 -14.51 27.14 -13.83
CA HIS A 47 -13.74 27.74 -14.91
C HIS A 47 -12.39 28.29 -14.42
N GLU A 48 -12.39 29.00 -13.31
CA GLU A 48 -11.19 29.56 -12.68
C GLU A 48 -10.24 28.44 -12.19
N LEU A 49 -10.76 27.44 -11.48
CA LEU A 49 -9.96 26.34 -10.95
C LEU A 49 -9.36 25.47 -12.07
N ARG A 50 -10.06 25.28 -13.18
CA ARG A 50 -9.56 24.49 -14.31
C ARG A 50 -8.29 25.09 -14.93
N GLN A 51 -8.12 26.41 -14.83
CA GLN A 51 -6.93 27.09 -15.35
C GLN A 51 -5.74 27.03 -14.39
N SER A 52 -5.95 26.64 -13.13
CA SER A 52 -4.90 26.59 -12.12
C SER A 52 -3.90 25.45 -12.37
N ASP A 53 -2.64 25.69 -11.98
CA ASP A 53 -1.57 24.68 -12.09
C ASP A 53 -1.82 23.46 -11.19
N THR A 54 -2.50 23.65 -10.05
CA THR A 54 -2.86 22.55 -9.14
C THR A 54 -3.85 21.60 -9.81
N CYS A 55 -4.85 22.11 -10.52
CA CYS A 55 -5.79 21.29 -11.29
C CYS A 55 -5.06 20.52 -12.41
N ARG A 56 -4.24 21.21 -13.21
CA ARG A 56 -3.48 20.58 -14.30
C ARG A 56 -2.55 19.48 -13.78
N SER A 57 -1.86 19.72 -12.67
CA SER A 57 -0.95 18.76 -12.04
C SER A 57 -1.69 17.53 -11.50
N LEU A 58 -2.85 17.73 -10.86
CA LEU A 58 -3.68 16.62 -10.38
C LEU A 58 -4.23 15.78 -11.54
N VAL A 59 -4.72 16.42 -12.61
CA VAL A 59 -5.20 15.71 -13.82
C VAL A 59 -4.06 14.92 -14.45
N TYR A 60 -2.87 15.50 -14.57
CA TYR A 60 -1.69 14.80 -15.08
C TYR A 60 -1.31 13.60 -14.22
N PHE A 61 -1.30 13.76 -12.89
CA PHE A 61 -1.02 12.68 -11.96
C PHE A 61 -2.04 11.54 -12.08
N PHE A 62 -3.33 11.86 -12.16
CA PHE A 62 -4.39 10.86 -12.39
C PHE A 62 -4.27 10.18 -13.75
N ALA A 63 -3.90 10.91 -14.80
CA ALA A 63 -3.65 10.31 -16.12
C ALA A 63 -2.48 9.33 -16.06
N ARG A 64 -1.40 9.69 -15.37
CA ARG A 64 -0.21 8.84 -15.18
C ARG A 64 -0.49 7.60 -14.31
N GLN A 65 -1.30 7.72 -13.27
CA GLN A 65 -1.71 6.56 -12.46
C GLN A 65 -2.47 5.50 -13.27
N ARG A 66 -3.22 5.91 -14.30
CA ARG A 66 -3.98 4.98 -15.16
C ARG A 66 -3.11 4.23 -16.16
N THR A 67 -1.89 4.70 -16.39
CA THR A 67 -0.93 4.03 -17.27
C THR A 67 -0.02 3.14 -16.45
N SER A 68 -0.42 1.87 -16.24
CA SER A 68 0.48 0.80 -15.75
C SER A 68 1.38 0.24 -16.87
N LYS A 69 1.39 0.91 -18.03
CA LYS A 69 2.09 0.44 -19.23
C LYS A 69 3.58 0.74 -19.10
N VAL A 70 4.38 -0.31 -19.14
CA VAL A 70 5.83 -0.21 -19.26
C VAL A 70 6.17 -0.56 -20.71
N PRO A 71 6.60 0.43 -21.52
CA PRO A 71 6.94 0.20 -22.92
C PRO A 71 7.93 -0.95 -23.06
N GLY A 72 7.64 -1.88 -23.97
CA GLY A 72 8.51 -3.06 -24.20
C GLY A 72 8.34 -4.22 -23.21
N ILE A 73 7.47 -4.10 -22.19
CA ILE A 73 7.09 -5.23 -21.32
C ILE A 73 5.60 -5.51 -21.45
N THR A 74 4.75 -4.53 -21.11
CA THR A 74 3.29 -4.73 -21.09
C THR A 74 2.70 -4.82 -22.50
N ASP A 75 3.42 -4.33 -23.51
CA ASP A 75 2.98 -4.37 -24.91
C ASP A 75 3.14 -5.76 -25.54
N MET A 76 3.97 -6.62 -24.93
CA MET A 76 4.23 -7.98 -25.40
C MET A 76 3.10 -8.98 -25.07
N ARG A 77 1.98 -8.50 -24.49
CA ARG A 77 0.82 -9.33 -24.09
C ARG A 77 1.19 -10.52 -23.20
N LEU A 78 2.13 -10.30 -22.28
CA LEU A 78 2.51 -11.29 -21.28
C LEU A 78 1.33 -11.59 -20.34
N ILE A 79 1.17 -12.85 -19.96
CA ILE A 79 0.17 -13.29 -18.99
C ILE A 79 0.87 -13.40 -17.62
N PRO A 80 0.48 -12.61 -16.61
CA PRO A 80 1.03 -12.75 -15.26
C PRO A 80 0.77 -14.15 -14.73
N ARG A 81 1.80 -14.78 -14.16
CA ARG A 81 1.61 -16.06 -13.47
C ARG A 81 0.78 -15.81 -12.21
N LYS A 82 -0.07 -16.77 -11.86
CA LYS A 82 -0.72 -16.81 -10.55
C LYS A 82 0.36 -17.01 -9.47
N VAL A 83 0.29 -16.23 -8.40
CA VAL A 83 1.17 -16.30 -7.23
C VAL A 83 0.25 -16.32 -6.02
N ASP A 84 0.19 -17.45 -5.32
CA ASP A 84 -0.69 -17.64 -4.15
C ASP A 84 0.11 -17.72 -2.85
N THR A 85 1.36 -18.18 -2.93
CA THR A 85 2.26 -18.41 -1.78
C THR A 85 3.49 -17.52 -1.84
N PHE A 86 3.78 -16.86 -0.73
CA PHE A 86 4.93 -15.97 -0.58
C PHE A 86 5.83 -16.44 0.55
N ALA A 87 7.14 -16.26 0.40
CA ALA A 87 8.08 -16.31 1.51
C ALA A 87 8.69 -14.92 1.71
N VAL A 88 8.71 -14.45 2.94
CA VAL A 88 9.38 -13.20 3.32
C VAL A 88 10.57 -13.56 4.20
N VAL A 89 11.77 -13.22 3.75
CA VAL A 89 13.01 -13.46 4.49
C VAL A 89 13.37 -12.19 5.26
N GLY A 90 13.31 -12.27 6.58
CA GLY A 90 13.46 -11.16 7.51
C GLY A 90 12.12 -10.69 8.09
N GLY A 91 12.02 -10.71 9.42
CA GLY A 91 10.90 -10.22 10.23
C GLY A 91 11.13 -8.80 10.80
N GLY A 92 12.09 -8.07 10.22
CA GLY A 92 12.32 -6.65 10.49
C GLY A 92 11.12 -5.77 10.13
N ILE A 93 11.29 -4.45 10.28
CA ILE A 93 10.22 -3.46 10.03
C ILE A 93 9.61 -3.60 8.62
N LEU A 94 10.47 -3.74 7.60
CA LEU A 94 10.05 -3.90 6.20
C LEU A 94 9.37 -5.25 5.99
N GLY A 95 10.00 -6.34 6.41
CA GLY A 95 9.47 -7.69 6.22
C GLY A 95 8.12 -7.92 6.89
N SER A 96 7.94 -7.43 8.13
CA SER A 96 6.63 -7.50 8.80
C SER A 96 5.56 -6.68 8.09
N SER A 97 5.91 -5.53 7.51
CA SER A 97 4.95 -4.68 6.77
C SER A 97 4.53 -5.32 5.44
N ILE A 98 5.49 -5.92 4.72
CA ILE A 98 5.24 -6.67 3.48
C ILE A 98 4.36 -7.89 3.79
N ALA A 99 4.71 -8.68 4.80
CA ALA A 99 3.92 -9.83 5.24
C ALA A 99 2.49 -9.40 5.59
N THR A 100 2.31 -8.29 6.31
CA THR A 100 0.99 -7.74 6.64
C THR A 100 0.18 -7.39 5.39
N ALA A 101 0.77 -6.71 4.41
CA ALA A 101 0.08 -6.33 3.17
C ALA A 101 -0.36 -7.56 2.35
N LEU A 102 0.48 -8.60 2.33
CA LEU A 102 0.19 -9.86 1.62
C LEU A 102 -0.97 -10.63 2.27
N ILE A 103 -0.93 -10.84 3.60
CA ILE A 103 -2.01 -11.56 4.30
C ILE A 103 -3.34 -10.80 4.29
N LEU A 104 -3.31 -9.45 4.31
CA LEU A 104 -4.51 -8.63 4.13
C LEU A 104 -5.14 -8.81 2.74
N SER A 105 -4.31 -9.14 1.75
CA SER A 105 -4.74 -9.48 0.39
C SER A 105 -5.11 -10.97 0.25
N ASN A 106 -5.18 -11.71 1.36
CA ASN A 106 -5.53 -13.13 1.44
C ASN A 106 -4.51 -14.08 0.76
N TYR A 107 -3.23 -13.70 0.75
CA TYR A 107 -2.12 -14.58 0.34
C TYR A 107 -1.53 -15.34 1.53
N SER A 108 -1.01 -16.54 1.27
CA SER A 108 -0.29 -17.33 2.28
C SER A 108 1.16 -16.86 2.35
N VAL A 109 1.66 -16.61 3.56
CA VAL A 109 3.00 -16.05 3.79
C VAL A 109 3.79 -16.93 4.74
N ILE A 110 5.00 -17.29 4.34
CA ILE A 110 6.01 -17.91 5.19
C ILE A 110 7.02 -16.84 5.61
N LEU A 111 7.05 -16.49 6.89
CA LEU A 111 8.01 -15.53 7.44
C LEU A 111 9.22 -16.29 7.98
N LYS A 112 10.38 -16.11 7.35
CA LYS A 112 11.64 -16.74 7.75
C LYS A 112 12.52 -15.78 8.52
N GLU A 113 13.02 -16.22 9.67
CA GLU A 113 14.03 -15.50 10.46
C GLU A 113 15.24 -16.39 10.80
N LEU A 114 16.29 -15.80 11.36
CA LEU A 114 17.47 -16.57 11.83
C LEU A 114 17.27 -17.12 13.23
N ASP A 115 16.70 -16.32 14.12
CA ASP A 115 16.55 -16.64 15.55
C ASP A 115 15.09 -16.66 15.97
N GLU A 116 14.74 -17.51 16.93
CA GLU A 116 13.38 -17.64 17.46
C GLU A 116 12.87 -16.31 18.07
N LYS A 117 13.75 -15.59 18.77
CA LYS A 117 13.41 -14.26 19.31
C LYS A 117 13.06 -13.26 18.22
N ALA A 118 13.83 -13.25 17.12
CA ALA A 118 13.58 -12.39 15.98
C ALA A 118 12.28 -12.77 15.26
N LEU A 119 12.03 -14.08 15.11
CA LEU A 119 10.80 -14.59 14.51
C LEU A 119 9.56 -14.17 15.30
N LEU A 120 9.56 -14.37 16.62
CA LEU A 120 8.46 -13.98 17.51
C LEU A 120 8.21 -12.47 17.44
N THR A 121 9.29 -11.66 17.44
CA THR A 121 9.19 -10.20 17.29
C THR A 121 8.58 -9.81 15.94
N GLY A 122 8.95 -10.50 14.86
CA GLY A 122 8.40 -10.26 13.52
C GLY A 122 6.91 -10.59 13.44
N ILE A 123 6.49 -11.72 14.00
CA ILE A 123 5.07 -12.12 14.07
C ILE A 123 4.27 -11.15 14.94
N GLU A 124 4.83 -10.71 16.06
CA GLU A 124 4.19 -9.72 16.94
C GLU A 124 3.98 -8.39 16.20
N ARG A 125 4.96 -7.91 15.42
CA ARG A 125 4.80 -6.72 14.57
C ARG A 125 3.68 -6.88 13.55
N VAL A 126 3.59 -8.04 12.89
CA VAL A 126 2.48 -8.34 11.96
C VAL A 126 1.14 -8.25 12.69
N LYS A 127 1.04 -8.82 13.90
CA LYS A 127 -0.17 -8.75 14.72
C LYS A 127 -0.53 -7.31 15.11
N VAL A 128 0.44 -6.51 15.55
CA VAL A 128 0.23 -5.09 15.88
C VAL A 128 -0.27 -4.32 14.66
N ASN A 129 0.34 -4.52 13.49
CA ASN A 129 -0.11 -3.86 12.26
C ASN A 129 -1.58 -4.21 11.93
N LEU A 130 -1.97 -5.49 12.05
CA LEU A 130 -3.36 -5.91 11.86
C LEU A 130 -4.32 -5.27 12.87
N GLN A 131 -3.91 -5.17 14.14
CA GLN A 131 -4.71 -4.49 15.17
C GLN A 131 -4.91 -3.01 14.83
N ASP A 132 -3.92 -2.34 14.28
CA ASP A 132 -4.06 -0.95 13.85
C ASP A 132 -5.03 -0.81 12.67
N HIS A 133 -5.10 -1.79 11.77
CA HIS A 133 -6.15 -1.85 10.75
C HIS A 133 -7.56 -2.03 11.34
N VAL A 134 -7.70 -2.80 12.43
CA VAL A 134 -8.97 -2.93 13.16
C VAL A 134 -9.36 -1.60 13.83
N LYS A 135 -8.42 -0.96 14.53
CA LYS A 135 -8.65 0.37 15.17
C LYS A 135 -9.05 1.44 14.14
N GLN A 136 -8.52 1.36 12.92
CA GLN A 136 -8.88 2.26 11.81
C GLN A 136 -10.23 1.92 11.16
N GLY A 137 -10.91 0.85 11.59
CA GLY A 137 -12.17 0.39 10.98
C GLY A 137 -12.01 -0.24 9.60
N LYS A 138 -10.78 -0.59 9.19
CA LYS A 138 -10.48 -1.21 7.89
C LYS A 138 -10.59 -2.74 7.92
N LEU A 139 -10.57 -3.34 9.11
CA LEU A 139 -10.65 -4.78 9.31
C LEU A 139 -11.62 -5.10 10.45
N ALA A 140 -12.46 -6.13 10.27
CA ALA A 140 -13.32 -6.64 11.34
C ALA A 140 -12.50 -7.51 12.29
N GLU A 141 -12.69 -7.33 13.60
CA GLU A 141 -11.96 -8.05 14.65
C GLU A 141 -12.07 -9.58 14.52
N VAL A 142 -13.26 -10.09 14.17
CA VAL A 142 -13.53 -11.52 13.95
C VAL A 142 -12.65 -12.13 12.83
N LYS A 143 -12.14 -11.31 11.91
CA LYS A 143 -11.27 -11.76 10.81
C LYS A 143 -9.79 -11.74 11.17
N LEU A 144 -9.39 -11.16 12.30
CA LEU A 144 -7.98 -10.96 12.65
C LEU A 144 -7.25 -12.29 12.77
N ASP A 145 -7.76 -13.22 13.58
CA ASP A 145 -7.10 -14.52 13.79
C ASP A 145 -7.03 -15.34 12.50
N LYS A 146 -8.07 -15.27 11.67
CA LYS A 146 -8.08 -15.94 10.36
C LYS A 146 -7.00 -15.37 9.43
N ILE A 147 -6.86 -14.05 9.36
CA ILE A 147 -5.83 -13.42 8.50
C ILE A 147 -4.43 -13.70 9.06
N LEU A 148 -4.27 -13.63 10.38
CA LEU A 148 -2.99 -13.93 11.03
C LEU A 148 -2.56 -15.38 10.78
N SER A 149 -3.50 -16.33 10.71
CA SER A 149 -3.21 -17.74 10.40
C SER A 149 -2.61 -17.98 9.01
N LEU A 150 -2.74 -17.01 8.08
CA LEU A 150 -2.08 -17.06 6.78
C LEU A 150 -0.57 -16.78 6.87
N CYS A 151 -0.10 -16.24 8.00
CA CYS A 151 1.31 -15.98 8.26
C CYS A 151 1.89 -17.12 9.11
N LYS A 152 2.77 -17.94 8.51
CA LYS A 152 3.48 -19.01 9.19
C LYS A 152 4.93 -18.62 9.42
N GLY A 153 5.38 -18.66 10.68
CA GLY A 153 6.78 -18.43 11.03
C GLY A 153 7.63 -19.69 10.88
N VAL A 154 8.86 -19.55 10.34
CA VAL A 154 9.85 -20.63 10.24
C VAL A 154 11.27 -20.11 10.53
N LEU A 155 12.14 -20.96 11.06
CA LEU A 155 13.57 -20.66 11.25
C LEU A 155 14.43 -21.16 10.08
N HIS A 156 13.99 -22.25 9.47
CA HIS A 156 14.63 -22.87 8.32
C HIS A 156 13.77 -22.70 7.07
N TYR A 157 14.27 -23.18 5.94
CA TYR A 157 13.61 -23.06 4.64
C TYR A 157 12.47 -24.07 4.41
N GLU A 158 11.78 -24.46 5.48
CA GLU A 158 10.65 -25.37 5.40
C GLU A 158 9.51 -24.73 4.60
N GLY A 159 8.98 -25.47 3.61
CA GLY A 159 7.92 -24.99 2.72
C GLY A 159 8.37 -24.12 1.56
N PHE A 160 9.65 -23.71 1.47
CA PHE A 160 10.14 -22.85 0.38
C PHE A 160 10.09 -23.51 -1.01
N ARG A 161 9.99 -24.84 -1.08
CA ARG A 161 9.84 -25.58 -2.34
C ARG A 161 8.49 -25.36 -3.01
N GLU A 162 7.48 -24.93 -2.26
CA GLU A 162 6.09 -24.73 -2.74
C GLU A 162 5.74 -23.24 -2.86
N VAL A 163 6.73 -22.36 -2.65
CA VAL A 163 6.55 -20.91 -2.69
C VAL A 163 6.69 -20.39 -4.12
N ASP A 164 5.71 -19.60 -4.55
CA ASP A 164 5.69 -18.96 -5.87
C ASP A 164 6.61 -17.72 -5.93
N MET A 165 6.74 -16.99 -4.83
CA MET A 165 7.55 -15.78 -4.75
C MET A 165 8.26 -15.61 -3.41
N VAL A 166 9.56 -15.37 -3.45
CA VAL A 166 10.40 -15.07 -2.29
C VAL A 166 10.80 -13.59 -2.30
N ILE A 167 10.56 -12.92 -1.19
CA ILE A 167 10.90 -11.52 -0.96
C ILE A 167 11.95 -11.44 0.15
N GLU A 168 13.13 -10.96 -0.18
CA GLU A 168 14.19 -10.68 0.78
C GLU A 168 14.03 -9.26 1.31
N ALA A 169 13.83 -9.16 2.63
CA ALA A 169 13.66 -7.91 3.37
C ALA A 169 14.66 -7.82 4.54
N VAL A 170 15.90 -8.20 4.27
CA VAL A 170 17.03 -8.13 5.22
C VAL A 170 17.82 -6.85 4.96
N MET A 171 18.21 -6.14 6.03
CA MET A 171 19.00 -4.92 5.92
C MET A 171 20.38 -5.24 5.29
N GLU A 172 20.73 -4.54 4.21
CA GLU A 172 22.00 -4.78 3.52
C GLU A 172 23.21 -4.39 4.36
N ILE A 173 24.07 -5.37 4.64
CA ILE A 173 25.52 -5.14 4.72
C ILE A 173 26.06 -5.67 3.38
N PHE A 174 26.69 -4.81 2.58
CA PHE A 174 27.12 -5.03 1.18
C PHE A 174 27.83 -6.38 0.89
N LEU A 175 28.38 -7.06 1.90
CA LEU A 175 29.05 -8.35 1.78
C LEU A 175 28.10 -9.57 1.82
N TYR A 176 26.88 -9.44 2.36
CA TYR A 176 25.99 -10.59 2.63
C TYR A 176 24.96 -10.87 1.51
N SER A 177 24.54 -9.83 0.78
CA SER A 177 23.43 -9.85 -0.20
C SER A 177 23.64 -10.81 -1.38
N ARG A 178 24.85 -10.85 -1.96
CA ARG A 178 25.14 -11.76 -3.10
C ARG A 178 25.06 -13.24 -2.69
N GLY A 179 25.54 -13.61 -1.51
CA GLY A 179 25.51 -15.00 -1.03
C GLY A 179 24.11 -15.49 -0.64
N SER A 180 23.29 -14.60 -0.07
CA SER A 180 21.91 -14.84 0.32
C SER A 180 21.01 -15.18 -0.88
N LEU A 181 20.99 -14.33 -1.91
CA LEU A 181 20.20 -14.53 -3.14
C LEU A 181 20.60 -15.79 -3.92
N LEU A 182 21.89 -16.12 -3.94
CA LEU A 182 22.39 -17.35 -4.54
C LEU A 182 21.88 -18.58 -3.78
N SER A 183 21.89 -18.54 -2.44
CA SER A 183 21.36 -19.62 -1.61
C SER A 183 19.86 -19.79 -1.81
N LEU A 184 19.12 -18.69 -1.93
CA LEU A 184 17.68 -18.70 -2.18
C LEU A 184 17.32 -19.26 -3.57
N LYS A 185 18.11 -18.99 -4.62
CA LYS A 185 17.95 -19.61 -5.95
C LYS A 185 18.10 -21.14 -5.94
N VAL A 186 18.88 -21.68 -4.99
CA VAL A 186 19.09 -23.13 -4.87
C VAL A 186 17.94 -23.80 -4.12
N ILE A 187 17.30 -23.08 -3.19
CA ILE A 187 16.34 -23.64 -2.25
C ILE A 187 14.89 -23.46 -2.72
N ALA A 188 14.59 -22.31 -3.34
CA ALA A 188 13.28 -22.05 -3.91
C ALA A 188 13.07 -22.89 -5.18
N HIS A 189 11.81 -23.16 -5.50
CA HIS A 189 11.46 -23.82 -6.76
C HIS A 189 12.08 -23.06 -7.95
N HIS A 190 12.54 -23.76 -8.99
CA HIS A 190 13.23 -23.12 -10.14
C HIS A 190 12.41 -22.04 -10.85
N THR A 191 11.10 -22.02 -10.63
CA THR A 191 10.19 -21.02 -11.20
C THR A 191 9.89 -19.85 -10.26
N ALA A 192 10.31 -19.89 -9.00
CA ALA A 192 9.97 -18.87 -8.01
C ALA A 192 10.58 -17.50 -8.36
N TYR A 193 9.80 -16.44 -8.19
CA TYR A 193 10.32 -15.07 -8.34
C TYR A 193 11.12 -14.69 -7.09
N LEU A 194 12.28 -14.07 -7.29
CA LEU A 194 13.13 -13.55 -6.22
C LEU A 194 13.17 -12.03 -6.31
N LEU A 195 12.73 -11.37 -5.24
CA LEU A 195 12.73 -9.92 -5.12
C LEU A 195 13.53 -9.52 -3.89
N ALA A 196 14.54 -8.68 -4.07
CA ALA A 196 15.25 -8.04 -2.97
C ALA A 196 14.71 -6.62 -2.77
N VAL A 197 14.36 -6.29 -1.53
CA VAL A 197 13.89 -4.95 -1.15
C VAL A 197 15.08 -4.18 -0.58
N LEU A 198 15.59 -3.24 -1.35
CA LEU A 198 16.64 -2.31 -0.91
C LEU A 198 16.01 -1.15 -0.12
N PRO A 199 16.71 -0.63 0.90
CA PRO A 199 16.27 0.56 1.65
C PRO A 199 16.22 1.83 0.78
#